data_AF-A0A7Y3L8S6-F1
#
_entry.id   AF-A0A7Y3L8S6-F1
#
_cell.length_a   1.000
_cell.length_b   1.000
_cell.length_c   1.000
_cell.angle_alpha   90.00
_cell.angle_beta   90.00
_cell.angle_gamma   90.00
#
_symmetry.space_group_name_H-M   'P 1'
#
loop_
_entity.id
_entity.type
_entity.pdbx_description
1 polymer ?
#
loop_
_entity_poly.entity_id
_entity_poly.type
_entity_poly.pdbx_seq_one_letter_code
_entity_poly.pdbx_strand_id
1 'polypeptide(L)'
;MSKYTEGSTSTTVIAFLSNQPTHQPCNTTRSGTATTTRCGFPVKTLENGGVLVMFIEGGMPGWTIANETGRRFVVDHHAAREAVSPKAYGSLHSTEEITIFIDRGIPDNYYELAAFFRNPGVAEDQRLLRKMLNSMHIE
;
A
#
# COMPACT_ATOMS: atom_id res chain seq x y z
N MET A 1 32.20 -19.22 -4.73
CA MET A 1 32.00 -18.14 -3.74
C MET A 1 30.88 -17.24 -4.24
N SER A 2 29.67 -17.39 -3.70
CA SER A 2 28.54 -16.51 -4.05
C SER A 2 28.75 -15.17 -3.36
N LYS A 3 28.76 -14.07 -4.12
CA LYS A 3 28.85 -12.72 -3.57
C LYS A 3 27.52 -12.39 -2.92
N TYR A 4 27.42 -12.60 -1.60
CA TYR A 4 26.33 -12.05 -0.81
C TYR A 4 26.37 -10.54 -0.96
N THR A 5 25.34 -9.96 -1.58
CA THR A 5 25.14 -8.51 -1.66
C THR A 5 23.97 -8.22 -0.76
N GLU A 6 24.22 -7.50 0.33
CA GLU A 6 23.18 -7.07 1.26
C GLU A 6 22.32 -6.04 0.53
N GLY A 7 21.12 -6.45 0.10
CA GLY A 7 20.11 -5.55 -0.43
C GLY A 7 19.13 -5.19 0.69
N SER A 8 19.02 -3.90 1.03
CA SER A 8 18.03 -3.45 2.01
C SER A 8 16.73 -3.07 1.32
N THR A 9 15.61 -3.60 1.84
CA THR A 9 14.27 -3.14 1.45
C THR A 9 13.88 -1.97 2.34
N SER A 10 13.29 -0.93 1.76
CA SER A 10 12.72 0.20 2.48
C SER A 10 11.24 0.33 2.17
N THR A 11 10.46 0.73 3.18
CA THR A 11 9.03 0.95 3.06
C THR A 11 8.61 2.06 4.02
N THR A 12 8.04 3.12 3.48
CA THR A 12 7.52 4.25 4.24
C THR A 12 6.07 4.48 3.85
N VAL A 13 5.15 4.47 4.82
CA VAL A 13 3.76 4.85 4.55
C VAL A 13 3.67 6.37 4.53
N ILE A 14 3.31 6.93 3.38
CA ILE A 14 3.12 8.36 3.17
C ILE A 14 1.76 8.80 3.75
N ALA A 15 0.71 8.02 3.46
CA ALA A 15 -0.64 8.37 3.87
C ALA A 15 -1.54 7.15 4.05
N PHE A 16 -2.60 7.35 4.83
CA PHE A 16 -3.74 6.45 4.94
C PHE A 16 -5.02 7.18 4.53
N LEU A 17 -5.88 6.53 3.77
CA LEU A 17 -7.23 6.97 3.47
C LEU A 17 -8.21 5.87 3.90
N SER A 18 -9.26 6.24 4.62
CA SER A 18 -10.30 5.31 5.02
C SER A 18 -11.66 5.98 5.01
N ASN A 19 -12.69 5.22 4.67
CA ASN A 19 -14.08 5.67 4.77
C ASN A 19 -14.69 5.41 6.17
N GLN A 20 -13.88 4.92 7.12
CA GLN A 20 -14.26 4.70 8.51
C GLN A 20 -13.30 5.45 9.45
N PRO A 21 -13.69 5.69 10.72
CA PRO A 21 -12.84 6.37 11.70
C PRO A 21 -11.50 5.68 11.89
N THR A 22 -10.44 6.49 11.90
CA THR A 22 -9.06 6.04 12.10
C THR A 22 -8.53 6.38 13.50
N HIS A 23 -7.58 5.60 14.00
CA HIS A 23 -6.79 5.91 15.19
C HIS A 23 -5.32 6.17 14.83
N GLN A 24 -4.56 6.72 15.78
CA GLN A 24 -3.11 6.86 15.64
C GLN A 24 -2.51 5.48 15.35
N PRO A 25 -1.79 5.29 14.22
CA PRO A 25 -1.28 3.98 13.82
C PRO A 25 -0.05 3.58 14.65
N CYS A 26 0.67 4.55 15.18
CA CYS A 26 1.91 4.35 15.93
C CYS A 26 1.72 4.65 17.41
N ASN A 27 2.09 3.71 18.26
CA ASN A 27 2.18 3.87 19.71
C ASN A 27 3.65 3.84 20.13
N THR A 28 4.06 4.87 20.86
CA THR A 28 5.41 4.95 21.44
C THR A 28 5.33 4.69 22.94
N THR A 29 6.02 3.65 23.41
CA THR A 29 6.16 3.35 24.84
C THR A 29 7.57 3.68 25.29
N ARG A 30 7.68 4.34 26.44
CA ARG A 30 8.96 4.60 27.12
C ARG A 30 9.07 3.72 28.35
N SER A 31 10.17 3.01 28.48
CA SER A 31 10.50 2.21 29.67
C SER A 31 11.93 2.52 30.08
N GLY A 32 12.11 3.27 31.17
CA GLY A 32 13.41 3.85 31.54
C GLY A 32 13.95 4.74 30.43
N THR A 33 15.14 4.41 29.91
CA THR A 33 15.78 5.10 28.78
C THR A 33 15.39 4.55 27.41
N ALA A 34 14.70 3.41 27.36
CA ALA A 34 14.31 2.77 26.10
C ALA A 34 13.01 3.39 25.56
N THR A 35 13.03 3.78 24.29
CA THR A 35 11.83 4.20 23.54
C THR A 35 11.53 3.15 22.49
N THR A 36 10.37 2.51 22.58
CA THR A 36 9.88 1.55 21.58
C THR A 36 8.70 2.15 20.83
N THR A 37 8.79 2.23 19.51
CA THR A 37 7.66 2.61 18.66
C THR A 37 7.13 1.39 17.93
N ARG A 38 5.82 1.13 18.01
CA ARG A 38 5.14 0.10 17.23
C ARG A 38 4.06 0.74 16.40
N CYS A 39 4.10 0.52 15.09
CA CYS A 39 3.11 1.00 14.15
C CYS A 39 2.28 -0.16 13.59
N GLY A 40 1.04 0.11 13.22
CA GLY A 40 0.16 -0.82 12.54
C GLY A 40 -0.85 -0.07 11.66
N PHE A 41 -1.90 -0.75 11.23
CA PHE A 41 -2.99 -0.10 10.51
C PHE A 41 -3.70 0.93 11.41
N PRO A 42 -4.21 2.03 10.84
CA PRO A 42 -4.97 3.04 11.57
C PRO A 42 -6.43 2.62 11.82
N VAL A 43 -6.79 1.38 11.47
CA VAL A 43 -8.08 0.76 11.75
C VAL A 43 -7.83 -0.63 12.32
N LYS A 44 -8.64 -1.03 13.30
CA LYS A 44 -8.52 -2.37 13.89
C LYS A 44 -9.03 -3.45 12.95
N THR A 45 -10.20 -3.21 12.34
CA THR A 45 -10.86 -4.08 11.36
C THR A 45 -11.68 -3.21 10.42
N LEU A 46 -11.88 -3.65 9.19
CA LEU A 46 -12.83 -3.04 8.27
C LEU A 46 -14.26 -3.45 8.64
N GLU A 47 -15.20 -2.52 8.58
CA GLU A 47 -16.64 -2.84 8.60
C GLU A 47 -17.10 -3.33 7.22
N ASN A 48 -18.29 -3.92 7.09
CA ASN A 48 -18.81 -4.24 5.75
C ASN A 48 -18.99 -2.93 4.95
N GLY A 49 -18.47 -2.87 3.72
CA GLY A 49 -18.33 -1.63 2.95
C GLY A 49 -17.10 -0.80 3.32
N GLY A 50 -16.30 -1.25 4.30
CA GLY A 50 -15.13 -0.55 4.79
C GLY A 50 -13.96 -0.62 3.82
N VAL A 51 -13.21 0.48 3.76
CA VAL A 51 -12.05 0.67 2.89
C VAL A 51 -10.88 1.23 3.69
N LEU A 52 -9.69 0.68 3.46
CA LEU A 52 -8.42 1.28 3.87
C LEU A 52 -7.48 1.29 2.68
N VAL A 53 -6.99 2.45 2.29
CA VAL A 53 -5.96 2.62 1.29
C VAL A 53 -4.69 3.13 1.98
N MET A 54 -3.58 2.48 1.71
CA MET A 54 -2.25 2.92 2.11
C MET A 54 -1.52 3.43 0.88
N PHE A 55 -0.93 4.62 0.98
CA PHE A 55 0.01 5.12 -0.02
C PHE A 55 1.42 4.99 0.53
N ILE A 56 2.27 4.27 -0.18
CA ILE A 56 3.54 3.76 0.31
C ILE A 56 4.63 4.18 -0.68
N GLU A 57 5.75 4.65 -0.14
CA GLU A 57 7.03 4.72 -0.84
C GLU A 57 7.83 3.47 -0.51
N GLY A 58 8.23 2.73 -1.54
CA GLY A 58 8.99 1.50 -1.39
C GLY A 58 10.26 1.50 -2.22
N GLY A 59 11.24 0.72 -1.78
CA GLY A 59 12.45 0.47 -2.54
C GLY A 59 13.02 -0.91 -2.24
N MET A 60 13.38 -1.65 -3.28
CA MET A 60 13.95 -3.00 -3.19
C MET A 60 14.99 -3.21 -4.30
N PRO A 61 16.24 -3.58 -3.99
CA PRO A 61 17.27 -3.81 -4.99
C PRO A 61 16.88 -4.84 -6.05
N GLY A 62 17.06 -4.48 -7.32
CA GLY A 62 16.67 -5.29 -8.47
C GLY A 62 15.17 -5.24 -8.81
N TRP A 63 14.39 -4.41 -8.11
CA TRP A 63 12.98 -4.24 -8.41
C TRP A 63 12.79 -3.50 -9.73
N THR A 64 11.81 -3.96 -10.50
CA THR A 64 11.33 -3.26 -11.70
C THR A 64 9.85 -3.58 -11.90
N ILE A 65 9.09 -2.58 -12.34
CA ILE A 65 7.68 -2.71 -12.68
C ILE A 65 7.41 -3.78 -13.75
N ALA A 66 8.43 -4.17 -14.52
CA ALA A 66 8.32 -5.25 -15.50
C ALA A 66 8.07 -6.62 -14.84
N ASN A 67 8.58 -6.83 -13.63
CA ASN A 67 8.45 -8.08 -12.87
C ASN A 67 7.12 -8.19 -12.13
N GLU A 68 6.42 -7.06 -11.95
CA GLU A 68 5.12 -7.04 -11.30
C GLU A 68 4.03 -7.63 -12.20
N THR A 69 3.20 -8.47 -11.57
CA THR A 69 2.07 -9.14 -12.23
C THR A 69 0.82 -8.26 -12.25
N GLY A 70 -0.20 -8.68 -13.00
CA GLY A 70 -1.49 -7.99 -13.04
C GLY A 70 -1.67 -7.05 -14.23
N ARG A 71 -2.74 -6.24 -14.16
CA ARG A 71 -3.20 -5.37 -15.25
C ARG A 71 -2.24 -4.20 -15.42
N ARG A 72 -1.81 -3.97 -16.66
CA ARG A 72 -0.94 -2.85 -17.02
C ARG A 72 -1.75 -1.58 -17.27
N PHE A 73 -1.27 -0.45 -16.78
CA PHE A 73 -1.82 0.87 -17.07
C PHE A 73 -0.77 1.97 -16.80
N VAL A 74 -1.19 3.23 -16.84
CA VAL A 74 -0.33 4.40 -16.63
C VAL A 74 -0.97 5.30 -15.59
N VAL A 75 -0.16 5.83 -14.67
CA VAL A 75 -0.53 6.89 -13.71
C VAL A 75 0.43 8.04 -13.96
N ASP A 76 -0.08 9.20 -14.38
CA ASP A 76 0.73 10.38 -14.66
C ASP A 76 2.01 10.13 -15.48
N HIS A 77 1.88 9.46 -16.63
CA HIS A 77 3.01 9.04 -17.48
C HIS A 77 3.94 7.96 -16.90
N HIS A 78 3.77 7.55 -15.64
CA HIS A 78 4.49 6.44 -15.02
C HIS A 78 3.82 5.09 -15.31
N ALA A 79 4.63 4.06 -15.59
CA ALA A 79 4.14 2.71 -15.78
C ALA A 79 3.58 2.15 -14.45
N ALA A 80 2.40 1.51 -14.53
CA ALA A 80 1.75 0.95 -13.35
C ALA A 80 1.24 -0.49 -13.57
N ARG A 81 1.09 -1.21 -12.45
CA ARG A 81 0.62 -2.60 -12.38
C ARG A 81 -0.40 -2.75 -11.27
N GLU A 82 -1.59 -3.24 -11.60
CA GLU A 82 -2.70 -3.51 -10.65
C GLU A 82 -2.91 -5.01 -10.52
N ALA A 83 -2.77 -5.53 -9.30
CA ALA A 83 -3.12 -6.90 -8.95
C ALA A 83 -4.30 -6.89 -7.97
N VAL A 84 -5.18 -7.90 -8.07
CA VAL A 84 -6.31 -8.10 -7.17
C VAL A 84 -6.14 -9.42 -6.46
N SER A 85 -6.15 -9.40 -5.13
CA SER A 85 -5.98 -10.58 -4.28
C SER A 85 -7.22 -10.81 -3.42
N PRO A 86 -7.89 -11.97 -3.52
CA PRO A 86 -8.97 -12.33 -2.61
C PRO A 86 -8.43 -12.69 -1.21
N LYS A 87 -9.17 -12.34 -0.16
CA LYS A 87 -8.88 -12.65 1.26
C LYS A 87 -7.53 -12.12 1.76
N ALA A 88 -7.19 -10.92 1.34
CA ALA A 88 -5.85 -10.39 1.44
C ALA A 88 -5.28 -10.24 2.86
N TYR A 89 -6.11 -9.88 3.84
CA TYR A 89 -5.62 -9.62 5.20
C TYR A 89 -6.66 -9.96 6.27
N GLY A 90 -6.43 -11.08 6.96
CA GLY A 90 -7.33 -11.60 8.00
C GLY A 90 -7.46 -10.67 9.20
N SER A 91 -6.40 -9.97 9.63
CA SER A 91 -6.46 -9.04 10.76
C SER A 91 -7.36 -7.83 10.50
N LEU A 92 -7.49 -7.41 9.24
CA LEU A 92 -8.40 -6.34 8.82
C LEU A 92 -9.81 -6.84 8.50
N HIS A 93 -10.05 -8.15 8.51
CA HIS A 93 -11.23 -8.78 7.90
C HIS A 93 -11.45 -8.34 6.45
N SER A 94 -10.38 -8.01 5.73
CA SER A 94 -10.50 -7.65 4.32
C SER A 94 -10.85 -8.90 3.52
N THR A 95 -11.72 -8.70 2.54
CA THR A 95 -12.15 -9.74 1.61
C THR A 95 -11.42 -9.65 0.28
N GLU A 96 -10.84 -8.48 0.00
CA GLU A 96 -10.14 -8.18 -1.23
C GLU A 96 -9.06 -7.14 -0.94
N GLU A 97 -7.91 -7.27 -1.60
CA GLU A 97 -6.91 -6.23 -1.73
C GLU A 97 -6.68 -5.93 -3.21
N ILE A 98 -6.56 -4.64 -3.50
CA ILE A 98 -6.01 -4.16 -4.77
C ILE A 98 -4.64 -3.57 -4.45
N THR A 99 -3.59 -4.18 -5.00
CA THR A 99 -2.22 -3.67 -4.91
C THR A 99 -1.86 -3.02 -6.23
N ILE A 100 -1.40 -1.77 -6.18
CA ILE A 100 -0.99 -1.00 -7.35
C ILE A 100 0.45 -0.55 -7.16
N PHE A 101 1.35 -1.04 -8.01
CA PHE A 101 2.71 -0.50 -8.11
C PHE A 101 2.79 0.55 -9.20
N ILE A 102 3.51 1.64 -8.95
CA ILE A 102 3.77 2.74 -9.87
C ILE A 102 5.29 2.97 -9.90
N ASP A 103 5.87 2.86 -11.09
CA ASP A 103 7.30 3.11 -11.32
C ASP A 103 7.65 4.57 -11.02
N ARG A 104 8.72 4.84 -10.25
CA ARG A 104 9.17 6.20 -9.96
C ARG A 104 10.16 6.76 -10.98
N GLY A 105 10.57 5.96 -11.98
CA GLY A 105 11.65 6.34 -12.90
C GLY A 105 13.03 6.41 -12.23
N ILE A 106 13.11 6.01 -10.95
CA ILE A 106 14.34 5.87 -10.17
C ILE A 106 14.56 4.36 -9.99
N PRO A 107 15.76 3.84 -10.31
CA PRO A 107 16.05 2.41 -10.16
C PRO A 107 15.68 1.90 -8.77
N ASP A 108 15.13 0.68 -8.70
CA ASP A 108 14.78 -0.01 -7.45
C ASP A 108 13.68 0.65 -6.60
N ASN A 109 13.06 1.75 -7.06
CA ASN A 109 12.10 2.53 -6.28
C ASN A 109 10.71 2.56 -6.93
N TYR A 110 9.68 2.59 -6.09
CA TYR A 110 8.29 2.60 -6.52
C TYR A 110 7.39 3.35 -5.54
N TYR A 111 6.24 3.75 -6.04
CA TYR A 111 5.08 3.98 -5.19
C TYR A 111 4.18 2.75 -5.20
N GLU A 112 3.53 2.51 -4.07
CA GLU A 112 2.54 1.44 -3.92
C GLU A 112 1.26 2.00 -3.31
N LEU A 113 0.12 1.66 -3.90
CA LEU A 113 -1.17 1.75 -3.23
C LEU A 113 -1.64 0.35 -2.86
N ALA A 114 -1.72 0.07 -1.56
CA ALA A 114 -2.34 -1.14 -1.02
C ALA A 114 -3.74 -0.78 -0.51
N ALA A 115 -4.77 -1.22 -1.22
CA ALA A 115 -6.16 -0.90 -0.93
C ALA A 115 -6.91 -2.14 -0.46
N PHE A 116 -7.30 -2.17 0.81
CA PHE A 116 -8.06 -3.23 1.44
C PHE A 116 -9.55 -2.91 1.46
N PHE A 117 -10.36 -3.87 1.03
CA PHE A 117 -11.81 -3.74 0.96
C PHE A 117 -12.51 -4.89 1.69
N ARG A 118 -13.61 -4.56 2.37
CA ARG A 118 -14.51 -5.56 2.96
C ARG A 118 -15.87 -5.54 2.27
N ASN A 119 -16.07 -6.50 1.37
CA ASN A 119 -17.31 -6.71 0.63
C ASN A 119 -18.46 -7.21 1.55
N PRO A 120 -19.72 -7.02 1.14
CA PRO A 120 -20.19 -6.28 -0.05
C PRO A 120 -20.18 -4.76 0.16
N GLY A 121 -20.48 -4.00 -0.90
CA GLY A 121 -20.77 -2.56 -0.80
C GLY A 121 -19.61 -1.61 -1.16
N VAL A 122 -18.50 -2.11 -1.69
CA VAL A 122 -17.29 -1.32 -1.98
C VAL A 122 -17.11 -0.93 -3.45
N ALA A 123 -18.08 -1.25 -4.31
CA ALA A 123 -17.93 -1.09 -5.76
C ALA A 123 -17.77 0.38 -6.18
N GLU A 124 -18.42 1.31 -5.47
CA GLU A 124 -18.23 2.75 -5.70
C GLU A 124 -16.86 3.23 -5.21
N ASP A 125 -16.39 2.74 -4.06
CA ASP A 125 -15.06 3.09 -3.54
C ASP A 125 -13.94 2.58 -4.44
N GLN A 126 -14.07 1.37 -5.00
CA GLN A 126 -13.14 0.85 -6.00
C GLN A 126 -13.13 1.71 -7.27
N ARG A 127 -14.29 2.21 -7.71
CA ARG A 127 -14.38 3.17 -8.82
C ARG A 127 -13.74 4.51 -8.46
N LEU A 128 -13.92 4.99 -7.24
CA LEU A 128 -13.31 6.22 -6.75
C LEU A 128 -11.79 6.09 -6.69
N LEU A 129 -11.25 4.97 -6.20
CA LEU A 129 -9.81 4.69 -6.22
C LEU A 129 -9.24 4.82 -7.64
N ARG A 130 -9.91 4.22 -8.63
CA ARG A 130 -9.50 4.34 -10.05
C ARG A 130 -9.55 5.78 -10.57
N LYS A 131 -10.57 6.55 -10.18
CA LYS A 131 -10.66 7.98 -10.51
C LYS A 131 -9.53 8.78 -9.87
N MET A 132 -9.20 8.50 -8.60
CA MET A 132 -8.10 9.14 -7.90
C MET A 132 -6.77 8.89 -8.61
N LEU A 133 -6.48 7.64 -9.00
CA LEU A 133 -5.29 7.29 -9.76
C LEU A 133 -5.21 8.04 -11.08
N ASN A 134 -6.33 8.17 -11.80
CA ASN A 134 -6.38 8.90 -13.07
C ASN A 134 -6.17 10.42 -12.90
N SER A 135 -6.42 10.96 -11.71
CA SER A 135 -6.21 12.38 -11.37
C SER A 135 -4.91 12.66 -10.63
N MET A 136 -4.16 11.62 -10.29
CA MET A 136 -2.94 11.74 -9.52
C MET A 136 -1.87 12.44 -10.35
N HIS A 137 -1.09 13.30 -9.69
CA HIS A 137 0.14 13.87 -10.24
C HIS A 137 1.31 13.39 -9.38
N ILE A 138 2.39 12.99 -10.04
CA ILE A 138 3.61 12.44 -9.44
C ILE A 138 4.76 13.31 -9.96
N GLU A 139 5.43 14.00 -9.03
CA GLU A 139 6.60 14.84 -9.32
C GLU A 139 7.92 14.07 -9.20
#